data_AF-A0A918BZM7-F1
#
_entry.id   AF-A0A918BZM7-F1
#
_cell.length_a   1.000
_cell.length_b   1.000
_cell.length_c   1.000
_cell.angle_alpha   90.00
_cell.angle_beta   90.00
_cell.angle_gamma   90.00
#
_symmetry.space_group_name_H-M   'P 1'
#
loop_
_entity.id
_entity.type
_entity.pdbx_description
1 polymer ?
#
loop_
_entity_poly.entity_id
_entity_poly.type
_entity_poly.pdbx_seq_one_letter_code
_entity_poly.pdbx_strand_id
1 'polypeptide(L)'
;MPVRSGWLSPDGQSREDTRLVSLGALTPTSPVATRSGILPGSSNGEFRLSGFTLTGTSGTMSATISPGRAVVQSTDARGAYPVALTEYLPLVFADGNAQYDRIDLVVLRVHDDAYDGSGRFEAVVEIVQGTAAAIPVVPDVPGLSLPLYEVRVPANASTGTNGIPWSTALTGRRTATVAVGGILPVISDTAGGAYPGQYRDIDGQLQRWNGTAWTDYPVLPTWQSWTPTWTTNTGAATPSFGNATLSCRYVKFGTTVHLNFSITFGSTTTYGTSATTSDNWRFSLPVAASAVHPQIGFAELGAANETRAVARMYCGTTTTFEMQISTGRPNAAVHANYGSVDALTPWTWASGNTIRGTATYEAAS
;
A
#
# COMPACT_ATOMS: atom_id res chain seq x y z
N MET A 1 23.38 10.39 -36.17
CA MET A 1 23.72 8.96 -35.96
C MET A 1 23.04 8.51 -34.66
N PRO A 2 22.37 7.35 -34.60
CA PRO A 2 21.46 7.02 -33.49
C PRO A 2 22.07 6.22 -32.33
N VAL A 3 23.40 6.21 -32.14
CA VAL A 3 24.05 5.55 -30.98
C VAL A 3 25.30 6.34 -30.57
N ARG A 4 25.47 6.60 -29.27
CA ARG A 4 26.65 7.26 -28.67
C ARG A 4 27.10 6.53 -27.39
N SER A 5 28.40 6.60 -27.07
CA SER A 5 29.03 5.97 -25.90
C SER A 5 29.36 6.99 -24.80
N GLY A 6 29.48 6.54 -23.55
CA GLY A 6 29.44 7.40 -22.35
C GLY A 6 30.69 8.20 -22.00
N TRP A 7 31.82 7.89 -22.60
CA TRP A 7 33.10 8.46 -22.20
C TRP A 7 34.06 8.44 -23.40
N LEU A 8 34.29 9.58 -24.06
CA LEU A 8 35.64 10.12 -24.37
C LEU A 8 35.57 11.37 -25.29
N SER A 9 36.18 12.45 -24.79
CA SER A 9 36.65 13.67 -25.48
C SER A 9 37.67 13.34 -26.61
N PRO A 10 37.97 14.20 -27.62
CA PRO A 10 37.72 15.66 -27.74
C PRO A 10 37.00 16.16 -29.01
N ASP A 11 36.64 15.31 -29.98
CA ASP A 11 36.31 15.78 -31.33
C ASP A 11 34.84 15.60 -31.75
N GLY A 12 33.91 15.33 -30.83
CA GLY A 12 32.53 15.07 -31.27
C GLY A 12 31.45 14.73 -30.24
N GLN A 13 31.68 15.00 -28.95
CA GLN A 13 30.64 14.81 -27.93
C GLN A 13 30.33 16.16 -27.29
N SER A 14 29.10 16.64 -27.49
CA SER A 14 28.66 17.86 -26.81
C SER A 14 28.33 17.55 -25.34
N ARG A 15 28.28 18.55 -24.48
CA ARG A 15 27.96 18.36 -23.04
C ARG A 15 26.61 17.65 -22.87
N GLU A 16 25.70 17.83 -23.81
CA GLU A 16 24.41 17.17 -23.95
C GLU A 16 24.53 15.66 -24.17
N ASP A 17 25.45 15.24 -25.03
CA ASP A 17 25.66 13.84 -25.36
C ASP A 17 26.26 13.05 -24.18
N THR A 18 26.99 13.72 -23.28
CA THR A 18 27.50 13.13 -22.02
C THR A 18 26.37 12.91 -20.99
N ARG A 19 25.31 13.74 -21.04
CA ARG A 19 24.15 13.65 -20.14
C ARG A 19 23.09 12.66 -20.61
N LEU A 20 23.10 12.32 -21.89
CA LEU A 20 22.26 11.25 -22.46
C LEU A 20 22.79 9.85 -22.13
N VAL A 21 24.01 9.72 -21.58
CA VAL A 21 24.57 8.41 -21.24
C VAL A 21 24.42 8.13 -19.74
N SER A 22 23.57 7.16 -19.47
CA SER A 22 23.05 6.78 -18.15
C SER A 22 24.18 6.56 -17.12
N LEU A 23 24.22 7.39 -16.07
CA LEU A 23 25.12 7.26 -14.90
C LEU A 23 24.64 6.22 -13.87
N GLY A 24 23.87 5.23 -14.34
CA GLY A 24 23.25 4.16 -13.57
C GLY A 24 21.83 3.95 -14.09
N ALA A 25 21.37 2.70 -14.17
CA ALA A 25 19.99 2.40 -14.51
C ALA A 25 19.10 2.93 -13.39
N LEU A 26 18.67 4.20 -13.46
CA LEU A 26 17.75 4.85 -12.53
C LEU A 26 16.31 4.69 -13.01
N THR A 27 15.36 4.88 -12.10
CA THR A 27 13.93 4.74 -12.39
C THR A 27 13.56 5.58 -13.61
N PRO A 28 13.14 4.99 -14.75
CA PRO A 28 12.89 5.74 -15.96
C PRO A 28 11.63 6.57 -15.83
N THR A 29 11.55 7.66 -16.58
CA THR A 29 10.33 8.43 -16.82
C THR A 29 9.96 8.48 -18.30
N SER A 30 10.94 8.19 -19.17
CA SER A 30 10.79 7.95 -20.60
C SER A 30 11.85 6.92 -21.03
N PRO A 31 11.92 6.52 -22.31
CA PRO A 31 12.98 5.64 -22.80
C PRO A 31 14.40 6.17 -22.60
N VAL A 32 14.58 7.49 -22.43
CA VAL A 32 15.89 8.15 -22.31
C VAL A 32 16.01 9.06 -21.07
N ALA A 33 14.91 9.31 -20.35
CA ALA A 33 14.90 10.13 -19.14
C ALA A 33 14.77 9.28 -17.87
N THR A 34 15.36 9.80 -16.80
CA THR A 34 15.25 9.25 -15.46
C THR A 34 14.45 10.16 -14.54
N ARG A 35 13.88 9.59 -13.49
CA ARG A 35 13.31 10.32 -12.38
C ARG A 35 14.37 11.18 -11.67
N SER A 36 14.10 12.48 -11.56
CA SER A 36 14.84 13.38 -10.66
C SER A 36 14.63 12.99 -9.20
N GLY A 37 15.64 13.21 -8.36
CA GLY A 37 15.51 13.03 -6.93
C GLY A 37 16.85 12.86 -6.22
N ILE A 38 16.77 12.84 -4.89
CA ILE A 38 17.91 12.57 -4.01
C ILE A 38 18.10 11.07 -3.90
N LEU A 39 19.35 10.62 -3.92
CA LEU A 39 19.70 9.22 -3.68
C LEU A 39 19.49 8.91 -2.19
N PRO A 40 18.75 7.85 -1.83
CA PRO A 40 18.43 7.54 -0.45
C PRO A 40 19.63 7.04 0.35
N GLY A 41 19.47 7.12 1.67
CA GLY A 41 20.41 6.67 2.68
C GLY A 41 20.85 7.77 3.65
N SER A 42 21.45 7.30 4.75
CA SER A 42 22.19 8.08 5.73
C SER A 42 23.43 7.30 6.17
N SER A 43 24.41 7.97 6.77
CA SER A 43 25.67 7.32 7.20
C SER A 43 25.46 6.21 8.24
N ASN A 44 24.38 6.28 9.01
CA ASN A 44 24.00 5.31 10.04
C ASN A 44 22.77 4.45 9.68
N GLY A 45 22.18 4.64 8.50
CA GLY A 45 20.97 3.94 8.07
C GLY A 45 19.66 4.35 8.76
N GLU A 46 19.67 5.37 9.61
CA GLU A 46 18.50 5.82 10.37
C GLU A 46 17.47 6.60 9.53
N PHE A 47 17.93 7.35 8.52
CA PHE A 47 17.06 8.21 7.72
C PHE A 47 16.96 7.72 6.28
N ARG A 48 15.73 7.71 5.75
CA ARG A 48 15.45 7.43 4.32
C ARG A 48 16.23 8.38 3.40
N LEU A 49 16.25 9.67 3.73
CA LEU A 49 17.03 10.70 3.04
C LEU A 49 17.78 11.58 4.06
N SER A 50 19.10 11.45 4.16
CA SER A 50 19.93 12.44 4.88
C SER A 50 20.50 13.52 3.98
N GLY A 51 20.60 13.27 2.68
CA GLY A 51 21.16 14.20 1.70
C GLY A 51 20.30 15.45 1.53
N PHE A 52 20.95 16.59 1.31
CA PHE A 52 20.29 17.88 1.09
C PHE A 52 19.27 18.24 2.18
N THR A 53 19.52 17.85 3.43
CA THR A 53 18.67 18.21 4.58
C THR A 53 18.97 19.64 4.99
N LEU A 54 17.93 20.48 5.09
CA LEU A 54 18.04 21.84 5.59
C LEU A 54 17.88 21.86 7.11
N THR A 55 18.89 22.39 7.80
CA THR A 55 18.88 22.58 9.26
C THR A 55 19.06 24.05 9.57
N GLY A 56 18.07 24.65 10.23
CA GLY A 56 18.09 26.05 10.59
C GLY A 56 18.81 26.35 11.90
N THR A 57 19.40 27.53 12.00
CA THR A 57 20.00 28.03 13.25
C THR A 57 18.97 28.88 13.99
N SER A 58 18.51 28.40 15.15
CA SER A 58 17.46 29.04 15.96
C SER A 58 17.74 30.53 16.22
N GLY A 59 16.72 31.38 16.06
CA GLY A 59 16.83 32.83 16.28
C GLY A 59 17.58 33.60 15.20
N THR A 60 17.94 32.97 14.09
CA THR A 60 18.68 33.59 12.97
C THR A 60 17.95 33.46 11.64
N MET A 61 18.44 34.17 10.62
CA MET A 61 18.00 34.05 9.23
C MET A 61 18.84 33.04 8.43
N SER A 62 19.58 32.16 9.12
CA SER A 62 20.56 31.26 8.50
C SER A 62 20.19 29.79 8.70
N ALA A 63 20.53 29.00 7.70
CA ALA A 63 20.41 27.54 7.72
C ALA A 63 21.59 26.90 6.99
N THR A 64 21.77 25.59 7.16
CA THR A 64 22.76 24.79 6.45
C THR A 64 22.12 23.62 5.74
N ILE A 65 22.60 23.33 4.53
CA ILE A 65 22.23 22.15 3.76
C ILE A 65 23.31 21.07 3.96
N SER A 66 22.88 19.85 4.28
CA SER A 66 23.79 18.71 4.44
C SER A 66 24.32 18.15 3.11
N PRO A 67 25.54 17.58 3.10
CA PRO A 67 26.07 16.83 1.97
C PRO A 67 25.10 15.75 1.46
N GLY A 68 25.09 15.50 0.15
CA GLY A 68 24.19 14.55 -0.47
C GLY A 68 24.45 14.35 -1.95
N ARG A 69 23.75 13.38 -2.54
CA ARG A 69 23.77 13.11 -3.98
C ARG A 69 22.36 13.15 -4.54
N ALA A 70 22.23 13.71 -5.73
CA ALA A 70 20.96 13.82 -6.43
C ALA A 70 21.15 13.64 -7.93
N VAL A 71 20.04 13.44 -8.62
CA VAL A 71 19.96 13.50 -10.08
C VAL A 71 18.87 14.48 -10.44
N VAL A 72 19.18 15.41 -11.35
CA VAL A 72 18.23 16.38 -11.89
C VAL A 72 18.07 16.09 -13.38
N GLN A 73 16.93 15.54 -13.75
CA GLN A 73 16.57 15.27 -15.13
C GLN A 73 16.04 16.54 -15.80
N SER A 74 16.56 16.82 -17.01
CA SER A 74 16.03 17.85 -17.90
C SER A 74 14.97 17.26 -18.84
N THR A 75 14.82 17.80 -20.03
CA THR A 75 14.03 17.17 -21.10
C THR A 75 14.73 15.93 -21.65
N ASP A 76 14.00 15.07 -22.36
CA ASP A 76 14.53 13.88 -23.06
C ASP A 76 15.72 14.20 -23.96
N ALA A 77 15.74 15.39 -24.57
CA ALA A 77 16.82 15.81 -25.47
C ALA A 77 18.09 16.29 -24.73
N ARG A 78 18.00 16.58 -23.43
CA ARG A 78 19.06 17.22 -22.64
C ARG A 78 19.69 16.31 -21.59
N GLY A 79 19.02 15.19 -21.27
CA GLY A 79 19.51 14.17 -20.36
C GLY A 79 19.49 14.59 -18.89
N ALA A 80 20.15 13.78 -18.06
CA ALA A 80 20.20 13.95 -16.62
C ALA A 80 21.54 14.49 -16.13
N TYR A 81 21.48 15.23 -15.02
CA TYR A 81 22.63 15.82 -14.35
C TYR A 81 22.79 15.18 -12.98
N PRO A 82 23.80 14.31 -12.77
CA PRO A 82 24.19 13.90 -11.44
C PRO A 82 24.79 15.07 -10.69
N VAL A 83 24.39 15.25 -9.44
CA VAL A 83 24.86 16.31 -8.57
C VAL A 83 25.32 15.72 -7.25
N ALA A 84 26.45 16.22 -6.75
CA ALA A 84 26.93 15.91 -5.41
C ALA A 84 27.24 17.21 -4.68
N LEU A 85 26.75 17.31 -3.45
CA LEU A 85 27.21 18.28 -2.47
C LEU A 85 28.07 17.53 -1.45
N THR A 86 29.33 17.91 -1.32
CA THR A 86 30.32 17.17 -0.52
C THR A 86 30.54 17.74 0.88
N GLU A 87 30.08 18.96 1.11
CA GLU A 87 30.25 19.68 2.38
C GLU A 87 28.96 20.43 2.76
N TYR A 88 28.88 20.88 4.01
CA TYR A 88 27.73 21.64 4.47
C TYR A 88 27.71 23.01 3.81
N LEU A 89 26.59 23.35 3.18
CA LEU A 89 26.43 24.62 2.48
C LEU A 89 25.59 25.59 3.31
N PRO A 90 26.15 26.72 3.78
CA PRO A 90 25.36 27.75 4.46
C PRO A 90 24.46 28.50 3.49
N LEU A 91 23.24 28.78 3.94
CA LEU A 91 22.23 29.59 3.27
C LEU A 91 21.79 30.73 4.19
N VAL A 92 21.62 31.92 3.63
CA VAL A 92 21.14 33.11 4.35
C VAL A 92 19.87 33.61 3.65
N PHE A 93 18.80 33.69 4.42
CA PHE A 93 17.51 34.20 3.97
C PHE A 93 17.47 35.72 4.15
N ALA A 94 16.84 36.43 3.21
CA ALA A 94 16.58 37.84 3.38
C ALA A 94 15.64 38.09 4.57
N ASP A 95 15.74 39.26 5.20
CA ASP A 95 14.84 39.66 6.28
C ASP A 95 13.37 39.63 5.83
N GLY A 96 12.48 39.33 6.77
CA GLY A 96 11.03 39.32 6.60
C GLY A 96 10.50 40.69 6.21
N ASN A 97 9.39 40.70 5.47
CA ASN A 97 8.71 41.95 5.16
C ASN A 97 8.09 42.56 6.44
N ALA A 98 7.90 43.87 6.49
CA ALA A 98 7.41 44.56 7.68
C ALA A 98 5.96 44.18 8.08
N GLN A 99 5.13 43.78 7.11
CA GLN A 99 3.69 43.63 7.30
C GLN A 99 3.19 42.21 7.10
N TYR A 100 3.74 41.49 6.13
CA TYR A 100 3.24 40.17 5.72
C TYR A 100 4.33 39.12 5.72
N ASP A 101 3.92 37.90 6.02
CA ASP A 101 4.76 36.73 5.84
C ASP A 101 5.03 36.48 4.35
N ARG A 102 6.03 35.66 4.05
CA ARG A 102 6.24 35.06 2.74
C ARG A 102 6.67 33.61 2.87
N ILE A 103 6.62 32.86 1.77
CA ILE A 103 7.20 31.53 1.67
C ILE A 103 8.34 31.59 0.67
N ASP A 104 9.54 31.23 1.11
CA ASP A 104 10.71 31.07 0.26
C ASP A 104 10.85 29.58 -0.12
N LEU A 105 11.34 29.29 -1.33
CA LEU A 105 11.56 27.92 -1.81
C LEU A 105 13.06 27.67 -1.98
N VAL A 106 13.60 26.68 -1.29
CA VAL A 106 14.97 26.21 -1.47
C VAL A 106 14.98 25.12 -2.54
N VAL A 107 15.79 25.31 -3.57
CA VAL A 107 15.89 24.39 -4.71
C VAL A 107 17.34 23.98 -4.98
N LEU A 108 17.55 22.75 -5.44
CA LEU A 108 18.77 22.36 -6.12
C LEU A 108 18.57 22.60 -7.61
N ARG A 109 19.27 23.56 -8.20
CA ARG A 109 19.13 23.96 -9.60
C ARG A 109 20.40 23.70 -10.38
N VAL A 110 20.24 23.34 -11.65
CA VAL A 110 21.35 23.33 -12.60
C VAL A 110 21.19 24.50 -13.57
N HIS A 111 22.23 25.31 -13.66
CA HIS A 111 22.41 26.30 -14.71
C HIS A 111 23.21 25.71 -15.87
N ASP A 112 22.71 25.93 -17.07
CA ASP A 112 23.39 25.56 -18.30
C ASP A 112 23.13 26.65 -19.35
N ASP A 113 24.12 27.53 -19.50
CA ASP A 113 24.07 28.70 -20.39
C ASP A 113 23.74 28.35 -21.84
N ALA A 114 24.11 27.15 -22.30
CA ALA A 114 23.71 26.67 -23.63
C ALA A 114 22.18 26.60 -23.81
N TYR A 115 21.43 26.58 -22.70
CA TYR A 115 19.98 26.46 -22.67
C TYR A 115 19.24 27.60 -21.97
N ASP A 116 19.87 28.26 -21.01
CA ASP A 116 19.24 29.33 -20.23
C ASP A 116 19.83 30.72 -20.50
N GLY A 117 20.95 30.81 -21.25
CA GLY A 117 21.62 32.07 -21.57
C GLY A 117 22.12 32.83 -20.33
N SER A 118 22.30 32.14 -19.21
CA SER A 118 22.63 32.76 -17.92
C SER A 118 24.12 33.08 -17.74
N GLY A 119 24.98 32.62 -18.65
CA GLY A 119 26.44 32.64 -18.51
C GLY A 119 26.98 31.64 -17.47
N ARG A 120 26.14 30.75 -16.91
CA ARG A 120 26.50 29.83 -15.84
C ARG A 120 26.44 28.36 -16.29
N PHE A 121 27.32 27.53 -15.73
CA PHE A 121 27.41 26.10 -16.01
C PHE A 121 27.66 25.31 -14.71
N GLU A 122 26.74 25.38 -13.76
CA GLU A 122 26.94 24.85 -12.41
C GLU A 122 25.64 24.32 -11.80
N ALA A 123 25.78 23.42 -10.82
CA ALA A 123 24.69 23.04 -9.94
C ALA A 123 24.80 23.82 -8.63
N VAL A 124 23.73 24.49 -8.23
CA VAL A 124 23.67 25.32 -7.02
C VAL A 124 22.44 25.00 -6.18
N VAL A 125 22.57 25.12 -4.86
CA VAL A 125 21.39 25.23 -4.00
C VAL A 125 21.12 26.71 -3.81
N GLU A 126 19.92 27.16 -4.20
CA GLU A 126 19.53 28.57 -4.12
C GLU A 126 18.17 28.75 -3.46
N ILE A 127 17.94 29.96 -2.95
CA ILE A 127 16.68 30.39 -2.37
C ILE A 127 15.92 31.18 -3.44
N VAL A 128 14.77 30.66 -3.85
CA VAL A 128 13.77 31.41 -4.62
C VAL A 128 12.91 32.15 -3.61
N GLN A 129 13.16 33.45 -3.47
CA GLN A 129 12.42 34.27 -2.53
C GLN A 129 10.97 34.43 -2.97
N GLY A 130 10.03 34.26 -2.05
CA GLY A 130 8.62 34.50 -2.31
C GLY A 130 8.20 35.95 -2.23
N THR A 131 6.94 36.18 -2.59
CA THR A 131 6.31 37.48 -2.47
C THR A 131 5.55 37.55 -1.14
N ALA A 132 5.75 38.63 -0.38
CA ALA A 132 5.04 38.85 0.86
C ALA A 132 3.57 39.19 0.60
N ALA A 133 2.66 38.49 1.27
CA ALA A 133 1.22 38.64 1.06
C ALA A 133 0.43 38.22 2.30
N ALA A 134 -0.80 38.72 2.43
CA ALA A 134 -1.71 38.32 3.52
C ALA A 134 -1.97 36.81 3.54
N ILE A 135 -1.93 36.17 2.36
CA ILE A 135 -1.93 34.72 2.18
C ILE A 135 -0.71 34.39 1.31
N PRO A 136 0.43 34.05 1.92
CA PRO A 136 1.64 33.70 1.18
C PRO A 136 1.43 32.47 0.30
N VAL A 137 1.99 32.50 -0.90
CA VAL A 137 1.97 31.38 -1.85
C VAL A 137 3.41 30.94 -2.10
N VAL A 138 3.59 29.63 -2.31
CA VAL A 138 4.88 29.04 -2.67
C VAL A 138 5.32 29.56 -4.05
N PRO A 139 6.58 29.98 -4.22
CA PRO A 139 7.11 30.34 -5.54
C PRO A 139 7.03 29.18 -6.53
N ASP A 140 6.84 29.51 -7.82
CA ASP A 140 6.94 28.52 -8.88
C ASP A 140 8.33 27.87 -8.88
N VAL A 141 8.38 26.55 -9.07
CA VAL A 141 9.64 25.81 -9.14
C VAL A 141 10.38 26.17 -10.42
N PRO A 142 11.60 26.74 -10.35
CA PRO A 142 12.36 27.09 -11.54
C PRO A 142 12.63 25.86 -12.43
N GLY A 143 12.73 26.08 -13.74
CA GLY A 143 13.12 25.03 -14.67
C GLY A 143 14.47 24.40 -14.30
N LEU A 144 14.62 23.09 -14.57
CA LEU A 144 15.81 22.31 -14.27
C LEU A 144 16.24 22.39 -12.79
N SER A 145 15.26 22.27 -11.89
CA SER A 145 15.51 22.24 -10.46
C SER A 145 14.73 21.14 -9.74
N LEU A 146 15.24 20.77 -8.57
CA LEU A 146 14.62 19.86 -7.62
C LEU A 146 14.24 20.66 -6.36
N PRO A 147 12.95 20.81 -6.03
CA PRO A 147 12.55 21.51 -4.81
C PRO A 147 12.96 20.69 -3.57
N LEU A 148 13.57 21.37 -2.60
CA LEU A 148 14.05 20.76 -1.36
C LEU A 148 13.12 21.09 -0.20
N TYR A 149 12.88 22.38 0.04
CA TYR A 149 12.09 22.85 1.18
C TYR A 149 11.33 24.13 0.85
N GLU A 150 10.16 24.27 1.45
CA GLU A 150 9.51 25.56 1.66
C GLU A 150 9.87 26.07 3.04
N VAL A 151 10.14 27.37 3.12
CA VAL A 151 10.52 28.05 4.35
C VAL A 151 9.59 29.25 4.53
N ARG A 152 8.72 29.19 5.54
CA ARG A 152 7.91 30.35 5.93
C ARG A 152 8.80 31.38 6.62
N VAL A 153 8.92 32.57 6.04
CA VAL A 153 9.60 33.71 6.65
C VAL A 153 8.54 34.65 7.23
N PRO A 154 8.43 34.75 8.57
CA PRO A 154 7.43 35.62 9.20
C PRO A 154 7.69 37.11 8.92
N ALA A 155 6.64 37.91 9.01
CA ALA A 155 6.77 39.36 9.02
C ALA A 155 7.69 39.81 10.16
N ASN A 156 8.52 40.83 9.89
CA ASN A 156 9.51 41.39 10.81
C ASN A 156 10.60 40.41 11.31
N ALA A 157 10.70 39.20 10.77
CA ALA A 157 11.78 38.29 11.12
C ALA A 157 13.11 38.82 10.58
N SER A 158 14.10 38.99 11.45
CA SER A 158 15.46 39.36 11.06
C SER A 158 16.49 38.79 12.01
N THR A 159 17.77 38.97 11.66
CA THR A 159 18.85 38.60 12.59
C THR A 159 18.77 39.46 13.85
N GLY A 160 18.54 38.83 15.00
CA GLY A 160 18.42 39.52 16.29
C GLY A 160 17.00 40.02 16.63
N THR A 161 16.03 39.92 15.71
CA THR A 161 14.61 40.19 15.98
C THR A 161 13.77 39.03 15.48
N ASN A 162 13.41 38.10 16.39
CA ASN A 162 12.48 37.00 16.11
C ASN A 162 12.74 36.31 14.76
N GLY A 163 13.99 35.87 14.52
CA GLY A 163 14.40 35.18 13.29
C GLY A 163 13.53 33.96 12.95
N ILE A 164 13.82 33.28 11.84
CA ILE A 164 12.93 32.22 11.33
C ILE A 164 12.69 31.13 12.41
N PRO A 165 11.41 30.78 12.69
CA PRO A 165 11.08 29.72 13.65
C PRO A 165 11.27 28.35 13.01
N TRP A 166 12.53 27.92 12.89
CA TRP A 166 12.94 26.75 12.10
C TRP A 166 12.25 25.41 12.43
N SER A 167 11.75 25.23 13.66
CA SER A 167 11.00 24.03 14.04
C SER A 167 9.62 23.92 13.40
N THR A 168 9.03 25.04 12.97
CA THR A 168 7.67 25.11 12.39
C THR A 168 7.63 25.78 11.02
N ALA A 169 8.70 26.44 10.60
CA ALA A 169 8.79 27.15 9.33
C ALA A 169 9.06 26.22 8.11
N LEU A 170 9.54 25.00 8.34
CA LEU A 170 10.01 24.09 7.29
C LEU A 170 8.92 23.13 6.82
N THR A 171 8.67 23.10 5.51
CA THR A 171 7.91 22.03 4.86
C THR A 171 8.79 21.31 3.83
N GLY A 172 8.96 20.00 3.98
CA GLY A 172 9.82 19.20 3.11
C GLY A 172 9.20 18.94 1.73
N ARG A 173 9.96 19.20 0.66
CA ARG A 173 9.58 18.94 -0.73
C ARG A 173 10.48 17.94 -1.45
N ARG A 174 11.53 17.48 -0.76
CA ARG A 174 12.48 16.48 -1.26
C ARG A 174 11.78 15.23 -1.75
N THR A 175 12.14 14.81 -2.97
CA THR A 175 11.76 13.53 -3.54
C THR A 175 12.99 12.65 -3.73
N ALA A 176 12.80 11.33 -3.64
CA ALA A 176 13.87 10.36 -3.86
C ALA A 176 13.91 9.86 -5.32
N THR A 177 15.06 9.34 -5.71
CA THR A 177 15.24 8.51 -6.91
C THR A 177 16.06 7.28 -6.58
N VAL A 178 15.85 6.19 -7.32
CA VAL A 178 16.52 4.89 -7.11
C VAL A 178 16.87 4.25 -8.44
N ALA A 179 17.78 3.28 -8.40
CA ALA A 179 18.05 2.40 -9.52
C ALA A 179 16.77 1.66 -9.98
N VAL A 180 16.69 1.26 -11.25
CA VAL A 180 15.71 0.31 -11.79
C VAL A 180 15.77 -0.96 -10.95
N GLY A 181 14.60 -1.43 -10.52
CA GLY A 181 14.47 -2.55 -9.58
C GLY A 181 14.69 -2.18 -8.12
N GLY A 182 15.20 -0.98 -7.83
CA GLY A 182 15.22 -0.43 -6.47
C GLY A 182 13.82 -0.11 -5.96
N ILE A 183 13.63 -0.18 -4.64
CA ILE A 183 12.38 0.21 -3.99
C ILE A 183 12.44 1.71 -3.74
N LEU A 184 11.56 2.48 -4.40
CA LEU A 184 11.51 3.93 -4.24
C LEU A 184 10.96 4.29 -2.85
N PRO A 185 11.73 4.96 -1.96
CA PRO A 185 11.19 5.45 -0.70
C PRO A 185 10.39 6.72 -0.94
N VAL A 186 9.08 6.65 -0.80
CA VAL A 186 8.18 7.80 -0.92
C VAL A 186 8.14 8.56 0.40
N ILE A 187 8.13 9.89 0.29
CA ILE A 187 7.96 10.81 1.41
C ILE A 187 6.65 11.58 1.23
N SER A 188 6.51 12.30 0.12
CA SER A 188 5.32 13.11 -0.17
C SER A 188 4.87 13.05 -1.64
N ASP A 189 5.60 12.32 -2.49
CA ASP A 189 5.30 12.23 -3.91
C ASP A 189 4.13 11.26 -4.20
N THR A 190 3.28 11.65 -5.14
CA THR A 190 2.10 10.91 -5.60
C THR A 190 2.23 10.41 -7.05
N ALA A 191 3.39 10.58 -7.68
CA ALA A 191 3.64 10.14 -9.05
C ALA A 191 3.30 8.65 -9.29
N GLY A 192 2.80 8.37 -10.49
CA GLY A 192 2.56 7.01 -10.97
C GLY A 192 3.86 6.21 -11.15
N GLY A 193 3.74 4.90 -11.26
CA GLY A 193 4.87 4.03 -11.56
C GLY A 193 5.32 4.16 -13.03
N ALA A 194 6.63 4.04 -13.22
CA ALA A 194 7.32 4.08 -14.50
C ALA A 194 7.06 2.84 -15.38
N TYR A 195 6.90 1.67 -14.75
CA TYR A 195 6.64 0.41 -15.45
C TYR A 195 5.88 -0.58 -14.56
N PRO A 196 5.00 -1.44 -15.11
CA PRO A 196 4.35 -2.50 -14.33
C PRO A 196 5.38 -3.37 -13.61
N GLY A 197 5.22 -3.52 -12.30
CA GLY A 197 6.16 -4.24 -11.45
C GLY A 197 7.22 -3.39 -10.76
N GLN A 198 7.26 -2.07 -10.99
CA GLN A 198 8.02 -1.17 -10.13
C GLN A 198 7.52 -1.26 -8.68
N TYR A 199 8.44 -1.18 -7.72
CA TYR A 199 8.15 -1.16 -6.29
C TYR A 199 8.42 0.22 -5.67
N ARG A 200 7.62 0.56 -4.66
CA ARG A 200 7.84 1.69 -3.77
C ARG A 200 7.51 1.34 -2.33
N ASP A 201 8.16 1.98 -1.37
CA ASP A 201 7.78 1.97 0.05
C ASP A 201 7.10 3.30 0.36
N ILE A 202 5.88 3.25 0.87
CA ILE A 202 5.16 4.40 1.41
C ILE A 202 4.67 4.05 2.81
N ASP A 203 5.08 4.84 3.80
CA ASP A 203 4.69 4.66 5.22
C ASP A 203 4.88 3.24 5.78
N GLY A 204 5.89 2.52 5.29
CA GLY A 204 6.21 1.14 5.73
C GLY A 204 5.42 0.07 4.99
N GLN A 205 4.54 0.44 4.06
CA GLN A 205 3.83 -0.47 3.17
C GLN A 205 4.51 -0.51 1.81
N LEU A 206 4.94 -1.71 1.41
CA LEU A 206 5.41 -1.95 0.05
C LEU A 206 4.22 -1.91 -0.91
N GLN A 207 4.37 -1.19 -2.01
CA GLN A 207 3.40 -1.14 -3.10
C GLN A 207 4.07 -1.49 -4.42
N ARG A 208 3.30 -2.15 -5.28
CA ARG A 208 3.70 -2.54 -6.63
C ARG A 208 2.83 -1.80 -7.65
N TRP A 209 3.44 -1.23 -8.68
CA TRP A 209 2.69 -0.61 -9.79
C TRP A 209 2.09 -1.69 -10.68
N ASN A 210 0.78 -1.64 -10.93
CA ASN A 210 0.09 -2.61 -11.80
C ASN A 210 -0.05 -2.13 -13.26
N GLY A 211 0.40 -0.91 -13.58
CA GLY A 211 0.23 -0.25 -14.88
C GLY A 211 -0.72 0.94 -14.85
N THR A 212 -1.63 1.01 -13.88
CA THR A 212 -2.63 2.09 -13.73
C THR A 212 -2.67 2.68 -12.32
N ALA A 213 -2.35 1.90 -11.30
CA ALA A 213 -2.35 2.32 -9.90
C ALA A 213 -1.27 1.60 -9.09
N TRP A 214 -0.92 2.21 -7.96
CA TRP A 214 -0.13 1.58 -6.92
C TRP A 214 -1.03 0.68 -6.07
N THR A 215 -0.65 -0.59 -5.93
CA THR A 215 -1.39 -1.56 -5.13
C THR A 215 -0.49 -2.11 -4.03
N ASP A 216 -1.05 -2.34 -2.85
CA ASP A 216 -0.31 -2.95 -1.73
C ASP A 216 0.27 -4.32 -2.12
N TYR A 217 1.48 -4.59 -1.66
CA TYR A 217 2.19 -5.82 -1.91
C TYR A 217 2.79 -6.40 -0.61
N PRO A 218 2.56 -7.69 -0.30
CA PRO A 218 1.58 -8.54 -0.96
C PRO A 218 0.16 -7.96 -0.78
N VAL A 219 -0.74 -8.28 -1.70
CA VAL A 219 -2.15 -7.91 -1.52
C VAL A 219 -2.63 -8.56 -0.23
N LEU A 220 -3.03 -7.74 0.74
CA LEU A 220 -3.48 -8.25 2.02
C LEU A 220 -4.80 -8.99 1.81
N PRO A 221 -4.91 -10.24 2.31
CA PRO A 221 -6.13 -11.01 2.18
C PRO A 221 -7.22 -10.37 3.03
N THR A 222 -8.39 -10.12 2.42
CA THR A 222 -9.54 -9.51 3.09
C THR A 222 -10.66 -10.53 3.29
N TRP A 223 -11.47 -10.31 4.32
CA TRP A 223 -12.67 -11.12 4.54
C TRP A 223 -13.71 -10.83 3.48
N GLN A 224 -14.23 -11.89 2.86
CA GLN A 224 -15.24 -11.84 1.82
C GLN A 224 -16.51 -12.57 2.28
N SER A 225 -17.67 -12.00 1.98
CA SER A 225 -18.95 -12.67 2.19
C SER A 225 -19.11 -13.82 1.21
N TRP A 226 -19.75 -14.89 1.65
CA TRP A 226 -20.08 -16.03 0.81
C TRP A 226 -21.41 -16.62 1.27
N THR A 227 -22.27 -17.03 0.34
CA THR A 227 -23.54 -17.68 0.67
C THR A 227 -23.43 -19.16 0.31
N PRO A 228 -23.48 -20.09 1.28
CA PRO A 228 -23.52 -21.50 0.97
C PRO A 228 -24.71 -21.84 0.07
N THR A 229 -24.47 -22.73 -0.89
CA THR A 229 -25.53 -23.54 -1.46
C THR A 229 -25.78 -24.68 -0.49
N TRP A 230 -27.03 -24.85 -0.07
CA TRP A 230 -27.44 -25.92 0.83
C TRP A 230 -28.17 -26.99 0.03
N THR A 231 -27.62 -28.19 0.04
CA THR A 231 -28.11 -29.34 -0.70
C THR A 231 -27.95 -30.60 0.14
N THR A 232 -28.16 -31.76 -0.46
CA THR A 232 -27.95 -33.06 0.18
C THR A 232 -26.99 -33.94 -0.61
N ASN A 233 -26.52 -35.03 -0.03
CA ASN A 233 -25.60 -35.95 -0.69
C ASN A 233 -26.23 -36.70 -1.87
N THR A 234 -27.55 -36.88 -1.89
CA THR A 234 -28.27 -37.48 -3.03
C THR A 234 -28.92 -36.44 -3.94
N GLY A 235 -29.15 -35.21 -3.46
CA GLY A 235 -29.88 -34.17 -4.17
C GLY A 235 -31.40 -34.37 -4.21
N ALA A 236 -31.95 -35.34 -3.47
CA ALA A 236 -33.36 -35.70 -3.54
C ALA A 236 -34.28 -34.85 -2.63
N ALA A 237 -33.89 -34.63 -1.36
CA ALA A 237 -34.66 -33.84 -0.39
C ALA A 237 -34.01 -32.47 -0.15
N THR A 238 -33.76 -31.71 -1.22
CA THR A 238 -33.00 -30.44 -1.14
C THR A 238 -33.68 -29.42 -0.20
N PRO A 239 -32.98 -28.93 0.82
CA PRO A 239 -33.48 -27.89 1.72
C PRO A 239 -33.38 -26.49 1.10
N SER A 240 -34.01 -25.50 1.74
CA SER A 240 -33.96 -24.10 1.32
C SER A 240 -33.88 -23.18 2.54
N PHE A 241 -32.98 -22.18 2.45
CA PHE A 241 -32.79 -21.20 3.52
C PHE A 241 -34.04 -20.36 3.81
N GLY A 242 -34.90 -20.10 2.81
CA GLY A 242 -36.03 -19.20 2.99
C GLY A 242 -35.61 -17.84 3.54
N ASN A 243 -36.24 -17.39 4.63
CA ASN A 243 -35.93 -16.16 5.34
C ASN A 243 -34.88 -16.32 6.47
N ALA A 244 -33.99 -17.32 6.38
CA ALA A 244 -32.89 -17.47 7.33
C ALA A 244 -31.95 -16.25 7.30
N THR A 245 -31.33 -15.97 8.44
CA THR A 245 -30.26 -14.97 8.56
C THR A 245 -28.90 -15.66 8.39
N LEU A 246 -28.15 -15.28 7.36
CA LEU A 246 -26.83 -15.83 7.06
C LEU A 246 -25.75 -14.77 7.27
N SER A 247 -24.79 -15.08 8.14
CA SER A 247 -23.53 -14.35 8.28
C SER A 247 -22.40 -15.32 8.02
N CYS A 248 -21.95 -15.38 6.77
CA CYS A 248 -21.00 -16.35 6.27
C CYS A 248 -19.88 -15.61 5.54
N ARG A 249 -18.64 -15.81 5.97
CA ARG A 249 -17.47 -15.13 5.40
C ARG A 249 -16.24 -16.01 5.43
N TYR A 250 -15.32 -15.73 4.52
CA TYR A 250 -14.06 -16.44 4.41
C TYR A 250 -12.93 -15.48 4.08
N VAL A 251 -11.71 -15.92 4.31
CA VAL A 251 -10.49 -15.26 3.86
C VAL A 251 -9.59 -16.34 3.25
N LYS A 252 -8.96 -16.01 2.12
CA LYS A 252 -7.98 -16.88 1.46
C LYS A 252 -6.62 -16.21 1.45
N PHE A 253 -5.61 -16.88 1.99
CA PHE A 253 -4.23 -16.43 1.99
C PHE A 253 -3.34 -17.54 1.43
N GLY A 254 -2.76 -17.31 0.25
CA GLY A 254 -2.16 -18.38 -0.54
C GLY A 254 -3.20 -19.45 -0.90
N THR A 255 -2.90 -20.72 -0.61
CA THR A 255 -3.83 -21.86 -0.76
C THR A 255 -4.65 -22.14 0.50
N THR A 256 -4.42 -21.45 1.62
CA THR A 256 -5.19 -21.68 2.85
C THR A 256 -6.47 -20.86 2.83
N VAL A 257 -7.60 -21.52 3.08
CA VAL A 257 -8.90 -20.86 3.29
C VAL A 257 -9.29 -21.02 4.74
N HIS A 258 -9.63 -19.91 5.39
CA HIS A 258 -10.27 -19.89 6.69
C HIS A 258 -11.68 -19.31 6.55
N LEU A 259 -12.67 -19.97 7.12
CA LEU A 259 -14.07 -19.54 7.08
C LEU A 259 -14.69 -19.50 8.46
N ASN A 260 -15.67 -18.62 8.60
CA ASN A 260 -16.62 -18.65 9.70
C ASN A 260 -18.03 -18.43 9.15
N PHE A 261 -19.00 -19.04 9.80
CA PHE A 261 -20.39 -18.93 9.40
C PHE A 261 -21.31 -19.01 10.61
N SER A 262 -22.42 -18.31 10.52
CA SER A 262 -23.56 -18.38 11.43
C SER A 262 -24.83 -18.32 10.59
N ILE A 263 -25.64 -19.35 10.72
CA ILE A 263 -26.93 -19.49 10.06
C ILE A 263 -27.97 -19.58 11.18
N THR A 264 -28.97 -18.70 11.15
CA THR A 264 -30.15 -18.79 12.00
C THR A 264 -31.35 -19.03 11.12
N PHE A 265 -32.00 -20.18 11.28
CA PHE A 265 -33.14 -20.56 10.45
C PHE A 265 -34.37 -19.72 10.78
N GLY A 266 -35.14 -19.38 9.75
CA GLY A 266 -36.34 -18.57 9.86
C GLY A 266 -37.62 -19.39 9.68
N SER A 267 -38.76 -18.71 9.74
CA SER A 267 -40.08 -19.32 9.63
C SER A 267 -40.41 -19.92 8.27
N THR A 268 -39.72 -19.49 7.20
CA THR A 268 -39.90 -20.03 5.84
C THR A 268 -38.75 -20.93 5.39
N THR A 269 -37.80 -21.24 6.28
CA THR A 269 -36.76 -22.25 6.03
C THR A 269 -37.40 -23.63 5.86
N THR A 270 -36.98 -24.37 4.84
CA THR A 270 -37.37 -25.77 4.62
C THR A 270 -36.16 -26.68 4.79
N TYR A 271 -36.33 -27.79 5.51
CA TYR A 271 -35.26 -28.71 5.91
C TYR A 271 -35.11 -29.92 4.98
N GLY A 272 -35.85 -29.92 3.86
CA GLY A 272 -35.96 -31.00 2.88
C GLY A 272 -37.42 -31.37 2.63
N THR A 273 -37.76 -31.69 1.38
CA THR A 273 -39.14 -32.01 0.93
C THR A 273 -39.66 -33.35 1.45
N SER A 274 -38.77 -34.21 1.96
CA SER A 274 -39.08 -35.50 2.59
C SER A 274 -38.02 -35.81 3.64
N ALA A 275 -38.24 -35.33 4.87
CA ALA A 275 -37.25 -35.43 5.95
C ALA A 275 -36.86 -36.89 6.23
N THR A 276 -35.56 -37.17 6.21
CA THR A 276 -34.98 -38.50 6.38
C THR A 276 -33.60 -38.39 7.05
N THR A 277 -33.15 -39.47 7.69
CA THR A 277 -31.80 -39.64 8.23
C THR A 277 -30.80 -40.22 7.23
N SER A 278 -31.22 -40.45 5.97
CA SER A 278 -30.40 -41.06 4.92
C SER A 278 -29.92 -40.07 3.84
N ASP A 279 -30.45 -38.84 3.84
CA ASP A 279 -30.11 -37.77 2.89
C ASP A 279 -29.48 -36.59 3.65
N ASN A 280 -28.16 -36.67 3.78
CA ASN A 280 -27.34 -35.83 4.65
C ASN A 280 -27.08 -34.47 4.01
N TRP A 281 -27.08 -33.43 4.82
CA TRP A 281 -26.88 -32.07 4.35
C TRP A 281 -25.43 -31.82 3.91
N ARG A 282 -25.33 -31.08 2.80
CA ARG A 282 -24.11 -30.53 2.23
C ARG A 282 -24.23 -29.03 2.10
N PHE A 283 -23.17 -28.33 2.47
CA PHE A 283 -23.02 -26.90 2.23
C PHE A 283 -21.86 -26.71 1.28
N SER A 284 -21.98 -25.82 0.28
CA SER A 284 -20.85 -25.54 -0.59
C SER A 284 -19.65 -24.98 0.21
N LEU A 285 -18.47 -25.00 -0.39
CA LEU A 285 -17.31 -24.27 0.11
C LEU A 285 -17.23 -22.92 -0.62
N PRO A 286 -16.67 -21.87 0.00
CA PRO A 286 -16.42 -20.60 -0.68
C PRO A 286 -15.39 -20.72 -1.82
N VAL A 287 -14.46 -21.68 -1.70
CA VAL A 287 -13.43 -22.01 -2.70
C VAL A 287 -13.31 -23.53 -2.73
N ALA A 288 -13.07 -24.12 -3.91
CA ALA A 288 -12.88 -25.57 -3.98
C ALA A 288 -11.64 -26.01 -3.17
N ALA A 289 -11.80 -27.04 -2.33
CA ALA A 289 -10.71 -27.68 -1.61
C ALA A 289 -9.78 -28.44 -2.57
N SER A 290 -8.50 -28.58 -2.20
CA SER A 290 -7.50 -29.32 -2.97
C SER A 290 -7.82 -30.81 -3.05
N ALA A 291 -8.45 -31.35 -2.00
CA ALA A 291 -8.89 -32.73 -1.92
C ALA A 291 -10.11 -32.87 -0.98
N VAL A 292 -10.60 -34.10 -0.86
CA VAL A 292 -11.47 -34.46 0.28
C VAL A 292 -10.66 -34.44 1.56
N HIS A 293 -11.25 -33.96 2.65
CA HIS A 293 -10.58 -33.82 3.94
C HIS A 293 -11.45 -34.43 5.04
N PRO A 294 -10.92 -35.36 5.85
CA PRO A 294 -11.69 -36.03 6.89
C PRO A 294 -12.07 -35.12 8.07
N GLN A 295 -11.41 -33.96 8.19
CA GLN A 295 -11.70 -32.94 9.18
C GLN A 295 -11.12 -31.59 8.75
N ILE A 296 -11.94 -30.54 8.83
CA ILE A 296 -11.55 -29.15 8.51
C ILE A 296 -11.87 -28.16 9.63
N GLY A 297 -12.68 -28.56 10.62
CA GLY A 297 -13.12 -27.66 11.67
C GLY A 297 -14.27 -28.22 12.50
N PHE A 298 -14.97 -27.33 13.18
CA PHE A 298 -16.09 -27.66 14.06
C PHE A 298 -17.23 -26.66 13.90
N ALA A 299 -18.44 -27.16 14.07
CA ALA A 299 -19.64 -26.36 14.14
C ALA A 299 -20.42 -26.69 15.41
N GLU A 300 -21.10 -25.70 15.94
CA GLU A 300 -22.14 -25.86 16.93
C GLU A 300 -23.50 -25.82 16.25
N LEU A 301 -24.35 -26.75 16.63
CA LEU A 301 -25.76 -26.83 16.27
C LEU A 301 -26.57 -26.47 17.51
N GLY A 302 -27.55 -25.57 17.40
CA GLY A 302 -28.35 -25.13 18.55
C GLY A 302 -29.83 -25.06 18.24
N ALA A 303 -30.67 -25.69 19.07
CA ALA A 303 -32.12 -25.49 19.08
C ALA A 303 -32.59 -24.64 20.27
N ALA A 304 -31.84 -24.66 21.37
CA ALA A 304 -32.05 -23.83 22.56
C ALA A 304 -30.73 -23.76 23.36
N ASN A 305 -30.66 -22.96 24.43
CA ASN A 305 -29.44 -22.80 25.24
C ASN A 305 -28.83 -24.13 25.72
N GLU A 306 -29.68 -25.07 26.15
CA GLU A 306 -29.24 -26.39 26.66
C GLU A 306 -29.34 -27.50 25.60
N THR A 307 -30.01 -27.22 24.48
CA THR A 307 -30.14 -28.17 23.36
C THR A 307 -29.16 -27.79 22.27
N ARG A 308 -27.88 -28.12 22.51
CA ARG A 308 -26.75 -27.85 21.60
C ARG A 308 -25.99 -29.14 21.29
N ALA A 309 -25.33 -29.18 20.15
CA ALA A 309 -24.45 -30.27 19.73
C ALA A 309 -23.20 -29.69 19.08
N VAL A 310 -22.06 -30.35 19.26
CA VAL A 310 -20.84 -30.05 18.48
C VAL A 310 -20.75 -31.07 17.35
N ALA A 311 -20.55 -30.58 16.14
CA ALA A 311 -20.30 -31.37 14.96
C ALA A 311 -18.87 -31.15 14.48
N ARG A 312 -18.20 -32.24 14.10
CA ARG A 312 -17.01 -32.18 13.27
C ARG A 312 -17.43 -31.76 11.87
N MET A 313 -16.70 -30.83 11.27
CA MET A 313 -16.84 -30.49 9.85
C MET A 313 -15.80 -31.25 9.02
N TYR A 314 -16.18 -31.74 7.86
CA TYR A 314 -15.30 -32.44 6.92
C TYR A 314 -15.70 -32.13 5.47
N CYS A 315 -14.77 -32.29 4.53
CA CYS A 315 -15.02 -32.16 3.09
C CYS A 315 -15.24 -33.55 2.49
N GLY A 316 -16.48 -33.99 2.33
CA GLY A 316 -16.83 -35.22 1.61
C GLY A 316 -16.74 -35.09 0.09
N THR A 317 -16.65 -33.86 -0.42
CA THR A 317 -16.27 -33.55 -1.82
C THR A 317 -15.30 -32.37 -1.83
N THR A 318 -14.72 -32.05 -2.98
CA THR A 318 -13.86 -30.86 -3.13
C THR A 318 -14.65 -29.54 -3.13
N THR A 319 -15.98 -29.56 -3.24
CA THR A 319 -16.80 -28.34 -3.37
C THR A 319 -17.78 -28.15 -2.23
N THR A 320 -17.88 -29.11 -1.30
CA THR A 320 -18.83 -29.07 -0.19
C THR A 320 -18.21 -29.53 1.12
N PHE A 321 -18.71 -29.01 2.23
CA PHE A 321 -18.52 -29.62 3.55
C PHE A 321 -19.81 -30.23 4.08
N GLU A 322 -19.63 -31.23 4.93
CA GLU A 322 -20.67 -31.86 5.73
C GLU A 322 -20.33 -31.73 7.22
N MET A 323 -21.31 -32.04 8.05
CA MET A 323 -21.19 -32.03 9.50
C MET A 323 -21.57 -33.39 10.06
N GLN A 324 -20.82 -33.86 11.05
CA GLN A 324 -21.09 -35.11 11.74
C GLN A 324 -21.01 -34.93 13.26
N ILE A 325 -22.00 -35.46 13.95
CA ILE A 325 -22.13 -35.40 15.40
C ILE A 325 -21.72 -36.75 15.99
N SER A 326 -20.75 -36.71 16.89
CA SER A 326 -20.28 -37.89 17.65
C SER A 326 -20.26 -37.65 19.16
N THR A 327 -20.76 -36.48 19.61
CA THR A 327 -20.74 -36.04 21.02
C THR A 327 -22.16 -35.85 21.56
N GLY A 328 -22.34 -35.99 22.88
CA GLY A 328 -23.64 -35.78 23.56
C GLY A 328 -24.00 -34.31 23.80
N ARG A 329 -25.19 -34.07 24.36
CA ARG A 329 -25.68 -32.73 24.72
C ARG A 329 -25.00 -32.18 25.99
N PRO A 330 -24.86 -30.85 26.16
CA PRO A 330 -24.29 -30.24 27.35
C PRO A 330 -24.98 -30.63 28.67
N ASN A 331 -26.29 -30.92 28.62
CA ASN A 331 -27.08 -31.37 29.77
C ASN A 331 -27.05 -32.89 30.00
N ALA A 332 -26.11 -33.61 29.37
CA ALA A 332 -25.97 -35.07 29.40
C ALA A 332 -27.20 -35.85 28.89
N ALA A 333 -28.15 -35.21 28.21
CA ALA A 333 -29.27 -35.90 27.58
C ALA A 333 -28.84 -36.59 26.26
N VAL A 334 -29.48 -37.72 25.96
CA VAL A 334 -29.25 -38.49 24.72
C VAL A 334 -29.81 -37.74 23.53
N HIS A 335 -29.09 -37.75 22.39
CA HIS A 335 -29.63 -37.23 21.13
C HIS A 335 -30.67 -38.18 20.55
N ALA A 336 -31.73 -37.62 19.94
CA ALA A 336 -32.73 -38.42 19.23
C ALA A 336 -32.10 -39.14 18.03
N ASN A 337 -31.21 -38.48 17.31
CA ASN A 337 -30.41 -39.03 16.22
C ASN A 337 -28.95 -38.56 16.33
N TYR A 338 -28.00 -39.36 15.87
CA TYR A 338 -26.56 -39.06 15.83
C TYR A 338 -25.97 -39.46 14.47
N GLY A 339 -24.76 -38.99 14.17
CA GLY A 339 -24.12 -39.21 12.86
C GLY A 339 -24.15 -37.96 11.98
N SER A 340 -24.27 -38.15 10.67
CA SER A 340 -24.29 -37.05 9.70
C SER A 340 -25.49 -36.13 9.95
N VAL A 341 -25.28 -34.82 9.83
CA VAL A 341 -26.37 -33.85 9.99
C VAL A 341 -27.32 -33.91 8.80
N ASP A 342 -28.62 -33.94 9.08
CA ASP A 342 -29.69 -34.07 8.11
C ASP A 342 -30.98 -33.39 8.64
N ALA A 343 -32.11 -33.61 7.97
CA ALA A 343 -33.40 -33.01 8.32
C ALA A 343 -33.97 -33.39 9.71
N LEU A 344 -33.48 -34.49 10.29
CA LEU A 344 -33.92 -35.07 11.57
C LEU A 344 -32.77 -35.25 12.58
N THR A 345 -31.52 -35.08 12.14
CA THR A 345 -30.31 -35.22 12.97
C THR A 345 -29.68 -33.86 13.28
N PRO A 346 -29.46 -33.52 14.56
CA PRO A 346 -29.65 -34.33 15.78
C PRO A 346 -31.08 -34.29 16.38
N TRP A 347 -31.94 -33.45 15.82
CA TRP A 347 -33.32 -33.23 16.21
C TRP A 347 -34.12 -32.71 15.01
N THR A 348 -35.44 -32.67 15.12
CA THR A 348 -36.28 -31.95 14.16
C THR A 348 -35.97 -30.45 14.20
N TRP A 349 -35.60 -29.89 13.05
CA TRP A 349 -35.22 -28.49 12.94
C TRP A 349 -36.43 -27.56 12.88
N ALA A 350 -36.28 -26.34 13.42
CA ALA A 350 -37.33 -25.33 13.51
C ALA A 350 -36.76 -23.92 13.38
N SER A 351 -37.65 -22.94 13.14
CA SER A 351 -37.30 -21.51 13.16
C SER A 351 -36.62 -21.13 14.48
N GLY A 352 -35.55 -20.35 14.40
CA GLY A 352 -34.71 -19.97 15.53
C GLY A 352 -33.55 -20.92 15.80
N ASN A 353 -33.55 -22.13 15.23
CA ASN A 353 -32.41 -23.03 15.33
C ASN A 353 -31.20 -22.46 14.57
N THR A 354 -30.00 -22.82 15.01
CA THR A 354 -28.75 -22.23 14.53
C THR A 354 -27.69 -23.27 14.17
N ILE A 355 -26.85 -22.90 13.21
CA ILE A 355 -25.61 -23.59 12.88
C ILE A 355 -24.51 -22.54 12.83
N ARG A 356 -23.47 -22.70 13.63
CA ARG A 356 -22.36 -21.74 13.72
C ARG A 356 -21.04 -22.47 13.76
N GLY A 357 -20.09 -22.13 12.91
CA GLY A 357 -18.84 -22.89 12.84
C GLY A 357 -17.69 -22.12 12.25
N THR A 358 -16.52 -22.72 12.39
CA THR A 358 -15.28 -22.27 11.77
C THR A 358 -14.55 -23.46 11.17
N ALA A 359 -13.88 -23.22 10.04
CA ALA A 359 -13.08 -24.24 9.39
C ALA A 359 -11.86 -23.65 8.69
N THR A 360 -10.83 -24.47 8.54
CA THR A 360 -9.64 -24.20 7.76
C THR A 360 -9.35 -25.39 6.85
N TYR A 361 -9.09 -25.14 5.58
CA TYR A 361 -8.71 -26.16 4.61
C TYR A 361 -7.78 -25.60 3.53
N GLU A 362 -7.16 -26.49 2.78
CA GLU A 362 -6.35 -26.14 1.62
C GLU A 362 -7.23 -26.09 0.36
N ALA A 363 -7.16 -25.00 -0.39
CA ALA A 363 -7.85 -24.79 -1.66
C ALA A 363 -7.05 -25.36 -2.84
N ALA A 364 -7.75 -25.73 -3.91
CA ALA A 364 -7.14 -26.26 -5.14
C ALA A 364 -6.28 -25.22 -5.91
N SER A 365 -6.50 -23.93 -5.67
CA SER A 365 -5.77 -22.81 -6.28
C SER A 365 -5.83 -21.61 -5.38
#